data_AF-A0A931G3A1-F1
#
_entry.id   AF-A0A931G3A1-F1
#
_cell.length_a   1.000
_cell.length_b   1.000
_cell.length_c   1.000
_cell.angle_alpha   90.00
_cell.angle_beta   90.00
_cell.angle_gamma   90.00
#
_symmetry.space_group_name_H-M   'P 1'
#
loop_
_entity.id
_entity.type
_entity.pdbx_description
1 polymer ?
#
loop_
_entity_poly.entity_id
_entity_poly.type
_entity_poly.pdbx_seq_one_letter_code
_entity_poly.pdbx_strand_id
1 'polypeptide(L)'
;MGDRPELDPDTAAAIVEATANVFAALWRPQMFASSDVAERMGMDSDDLYRLCLRPDLLYAEALGRERWVSEVPDLGSTSSELFQALIQLVGTYPAQSDSARTLLQMALTAGNDLESVARIRELGERKWRGVVMTVLERGIARGDLPPDADVEAIVDVLACAVTYHSVYSRGRENWSTIVRMLVDMVLSAAVPVRPSERLMHQPVTISPAVERAFHWLAEIRMGATLRAVDVPLVLMTQAPQNRAMLGDFPVTVEVGLHCDFSPKIASDDPLFRDFDNQGRLSVGVRVSTDKADVLPPSLQADRVVLVQGDEVWVAPLVELNPSARTNQEFRASADLGPSWAPGSLVDVVVRLRTVYGSFGLVRLVAQVITQSS
;
A
#
# COMPACT_ATOMS: atom_id res chain seq x y z
N MET A 1 -28.25 -6.77 27.31
CA MET A 1 -28.21 -6.81 25.83
C MET A 1 -29.65 -6.99 25.40
N GLY A 2 -30.35 -5.87 25.19
CA GLY A 2 -31.80 -5.86 24.95
C GLY A 2 -32.12 -6.40 23.56
N ASP A 3 -33.23 -7.13 23.48
CA ASP A 3 -33.81 -7.71 22.28
C ASP A 3 -34.00 -6.60 21.23
N ARG A 4 -33.25 -6.69 20.13
CA ARG A 4 -33.27 -5.68 19.08
C ARG A 4 -34.42 -6.04 18.14
N PRO A 5 -35.31 -5.10 17.77
CA PRO A 5 -36.30 -5.37 16.75
C PRO A 5 -35.56 -5.72 15.46
N GLU A 6 -35.80 -6.92 14.94
CA GLU A 6 -35.36 -7.33 13.61
C GLU A 6 -35.91 -6.32 12.61
N LEU A 7 -35.02 -5.67 11.84
CA LEU A 7 -35.45 -4.67 10.87
C LEU A 7 -36.33 -5.36 9.83
N ASP A 8 -37.49 -4.76 9.58
CA ASP A 8 -38.29 -5.11 8.41
C ASP A 8 -37.42 -5.01 7.12
N PRO A 9 -37.40 -6.04 6.27
CA PRO A 9 -36.55 -6.07 5.07
C PRO A 9 -36.77 -4.91 4.10
N ASP A 10 -38.01 -4.42 3.99
CA ASP A 10 -38.34 -3.30 3.11
C ASP A 10 -37.77 -1.98 3.67
N THR A 11 -37.86 -1.80 4.98
CA THR A 11 -37.24 -0.67 5.69
C THR A 11 -35.71 -0.70 5.56
N ALA A 12 -35.09 -1.87 5.69
CA ALA A 12 -33.64 -2.02 5.49
C ALA A 12 -33.24 -1.70 4.04
N ALA A 13 -34.04 -2.11 3.05
CA ALA A 13 -33.82 -1.77 1.64
C ALA A 13 -33.91 -0.27 1.38
N ALA A 14 -34.93 0.39 1.94
CA ALA A 14 -35.11 1.83 1.78
C ALA A 14 -33.97 2.64 2.38
N ILE A 15 -33.44 2.26 3.57
CA ILE A 15 -32.27 2.91 4.18
C ILE A 15 -31.03 2.80 3.28
N VAL A 16 -30.79 1.61 2.71
CA VAL A 16 -29.65 1.37 1.83
C VAL A 16 -29.78 2.18 0.53
N GLU A 17 -30.97 2.27 -0.05
CA GLU A 17 -31.24 3.09 -1.24
C GLU A 17 -31.09 4.59 -0.95
N ALA A 18 -31.61 5.07 0.17
CA ALA A 18 -31.42 6.45 0.60
C ALA A 18 -29.93 6.79 0.80
N THR A 19 -29.17 5.84 1.35
CA THR A 19 -27.72 5.98 1.53
C THR A 19 -26.99 6.11 0.19
N ALA A 20 -27.30 5.24 -0.79
CA ALA A 20 -26.72 5.31 -2.13
C ALA A 20 -26.98 6.67 -2.79
N ASN A 21 -28.22 7.17 -2.67
CA ASN A 21 -28.65 8.44 -3.24
C ASN A 21 -27.96 9.66 -2.59
N VAL A 22 -27.86 9.68 -1.25
CA VAL A 22 -27.14 10.72 -0.52
C VAL A 22 -25.67 10.73 -0.97
N PHE A 23 -25.06 9.56 -1.05
CA PHE A 23 -23.66 9.45 -1.44
C PHE A 23 -23.40 9.91 -2.88
N ALA A 24 -24.25 9.50 -3.82
CA ALA A 24 -24.15 9.91 -5.23
C ALA A 24 -24.30 11.43 -5.43
N ALA A 25 -25.01 12.12 -4.54
CA ALA A 25 -25.19 13.57 -4.58
C ALA A 25 -24.00 14.36 -4.00
N LEU A 26 -23.09 13.71 -3.27
CA LEU A 26 -21.97 14.36 -2.61
C LEU A 26 -20.77 14.52 -3.56
N TRP A 27 -20.36 15.76 -3.78
CA TRP A 27 -19.12 16.08 -4.50
C TRP A 27 -17.84 15.72 -3.72
N ARG A 28 -17.95 15.44 -2.41
CA ARG A 28 -16.87 14.96 -1.53
C ARG A 28 -17.37 13.88 -0.56
N PRO A 29 -16.85 12.65 -0.62
CA PRO A 29 -17.23 11.55 0.29
C PRO A 29 -17.02 11.85 1.77
N GLN A 30 -16.00 12.64 2.11
CA GLN A 30 -15.72 13.05 3.49
C GLN A 30 -16.80 13.95 4.10
N MET A 31 -17.80 14.36 3.32
CA MET A 31 -18.97 15.09 3.79
C MET A 31 -20.18 14.18 4.05
N PHE A 32 -20.06 12.86 3.83
CA PHE A 32 -21.14 11.94 4.14
C PHE A 32 -21.43 11.95 5.64
N ALA A 33 -22.67 12.31 6.00
CA ALA A 33 -23.16 12.21 7.35
C ALA A 33 -24.40 11.30 7.39
N SER A 34 -24.47 10.42 8.40
CA SER A 34 -25.64 9.57 8.61
C SER A 34 -26.92 10.38 8.87
N SER A 35 -26.79 11.61 9.35
CA SER A 35 -27.90 12.56 9.49
C SER A 35 -28.56 12.89 8.16
N ASP A 36 -27.80 12.94 7.07
CA ASP A 36 -28.35 13.24 5.73
C ASP A 36 -29.20 12.06 5.23
N VAL A 37 -28.83 10.83 5.60
CA VAL A 37 -29.64 9.63 5.34
C VAL A 37 -30.93 9.66 6.16
N ALA A 38 -30.85 10.03 7.44
CA ALA A 38 -32.02 10.17 8.31
C ALA A 38 -33.00 11.23 7.77
N GLU A 39 -32.48 12.40 7.38
CA GLU A 39 -33.27 13.47 6.76
C GLU A 39 -33.94 12.99 5.46
N ARG A 40 -33.19 12.29 4.60
CA ARG A 40 -33.71 11.72 3.34
C ARG A 40 -34.84 10.72 3.56
N MET A 41 -34.73 9.94 4.64
CA MET A 41 -35.72 8.96 5.07
C MET A 41 -36.89 9.58 5.85
N GLY A 42 -36.82 10.88 6.17
CA GLY A 42 -37.84 11.57 6.98
C GLY A 42 -37.90 11.05 8.43
N MET A 43 -36.79 10.54 8.96
CA MET A 43 -36.70 9.99 10.32
C MET A 43 -35.73 10.80 11.19
N ASP A 44 -35.85 10.65 12.50
CA ASP A 44 -34.87 11.22 13.44
C ASP A 44 -33.53 10.48 13.33
N SER A 45 -32.42 11.19 13.55
CA SER A 45 -31.09 10.57 13.53
C SER A 45 -30.97 9.48 14.60
N ASP A 46 -31.54 9.68 15.79
CA ASP A 46 -31.53 8.67 16.86
C ASP A 46 -32.29 7.41 16.46
N ASP A 47 -33.34 7.52 15.64
CA ASP A 47 -34.04 6.37 15.07
C ASP A 47 -33.13 5.58 14.11
N LEU A 48 -32.38 6.28 13.26
CA LEU A 48 -31.41 5.63 12.36
C LEU A 48 -30.30 4.92 13.15
N TYR A 49 -29.75 5.53 14.20
CA TYR A 49 -28.73 4.89 15.07
C TYR A 49 -29.28 3.70 15.88
N ARG A 50 -30.58 3.71 16.24
CA ARG A 50 -31.26 2.54 16.86
C ARG A 50 -31.35 1.37 15.88
N LEU A 51 -31.73 1.67 14.63
CA LEU A 51 -31.91 0.71 13.54
C LEU A 51 -30.57 0.16 13.01
N CYS A 52 -29.54 1.00 12.89
CA CYS A 52 -28.25 0.68 12.29
C CYS A 52 -27.13 0.89 13.31
N LEU A 53 -26.44 -0.19 13.73
CA LEU A 53 -25.39 -0.12 14.78
C LEU A 53 -24.17 0.71 14.34
N ARG A 54 -23.95 0.77 13.03
CA ARG A 54 -22.87 1.52 12.37
C ARG A 54 -23.44 2.27 11.16
N PRO A 55 -24.17 3.37 11.36
CA PRO A 55 -24.71 4.16 10.25
C PRO A 55 -23.61 4.72 9.34
N ASP A 56 -22.41 4.88 9.90
CA ASP A 56 -21.16 5.17 9.20
C ASP A 56 -20.69 4.05 8.28
N LEU A 57 -21.30 2.86 8.27
CA LEU A 57 -21.01 1.76 7.35
C LEU A 57 -22.15 1.48 6.37
N LEU A 58 -23.25 2.23 6.41
CA LEU A 58 -24.41 2.03 5.51
C LEU A 58 -24.02 2.16 4.03
N TYR A 59 -22.99 2.95 3.73
CA TYR A 59 -22.44 3.04 2.38
C TYR A 59 -21.91 1.70 1.87
N ALA A 60 -21.38 0.83 2.74
CA ALA A 60 -20.77 -0.43 2.33
C ALA A 60 -21.85 -1.43 1.97
N GLU A 61 -22.99 -1.33 2.65
CA GLU A 61 -24.21 -2.08 2.35
C GLU A 61 -24.84 -1.60 1.04
N ALA A 62 -24.84 -0.29 0.76
CA ALA A 62 -25.25 0.25 -0.54
C ALA A 62 -24.41 -0.29 -1.70
N LEU A 63 -23.08 -0.26 -1.57
CA LEU A 63 -22.17 -0.77 -2.61
C LEU A 63 -22.29 -2.29 -2.81
N GLY A 64 -22.45 -3.05 -1.73
CA GLY A 64 -22.64 -4.50 -1.81
C GLY A 64 -23.95 -4.89 -2.52
N ARG A 65 -24.95 -4.00 -2.51
CA ARG A 65 -26.22 -4.19 -3.22
C ARG A 65 -26.12 -3.90 -4.71
N GLU A 66 -25.39 -2.85 -5.10
CA GLU A 66 -25.19 -2.49 -6.52
C GLU A 66 -24.35 -3.54 -7.27
N ARG A 67 -23.44 -4.23 -6.58
CA ARG A 67 -22.60 -5.28 -7.15
C ARG A 67 -23.32 -6.63 -7.21
N TRP A 68 -24.27 -6.76 -8.13
CA TRP A 68 -24.77 -8.06 -8.52
C TRP A 68 -23.80 -8.73 -9.50
N VAL A 69 -23.13 -9.79 -9.06
CA VAL A 69 -22.33 -10.67 -9.93
C VAL A 69 -22.95 -12.06 -9.87
N SER A 70 -23.32 -12.60 -11.03
CA SER A 70 -23.86 -13.94 -11.15
C SER A 70 -22.73 -14.97 -11.23
N GLU A 71 -23.00 -16.20 -10.83
CA GLU A 71 -22.08 -17.31 -11.05
C GLU A 71 -21.77 -17.45 -12.55
N VAL A 72 -20.53 -17.83 -12.85
CA VAL A 72 -20.10 -18.15 -14.22
C VAL A 72 -20.20 -19.65 -14.42
N PRO A 73 -21.10 -20.14 -15.31
CA PRO A 73 -21.22 -21.57 -15.57
C PRO A 73 -19.89 -22.14 -16.08
N ASP A 74 -19.67 -23.43 -15.90
CA ASP A 74 -18.53 -24.10 -16.52
C ASP A 74 -18.74 -24.14 -18.04
N LEU A 75 -17.92 -23.37 -18.77
CA LEU A 75 -17.99 -23.29 -20.22
C LEU A 75 -16.97 -24.21 -20.89
N GLY A 76 -16.18 -24.96 -20.12
CA GLY A 76 -15.09 -25.78 -20.64
C GLY A 76 -13.90 -24.97 -21.17
N SER A 77 -13.85 -23.65 -20.91
CA SER A 77 -12.75 -22.76 -21.32
C SER A 77 -12.49 -21.71 -20.26
N THR A 78 -11.30 -21.76 -19.65
CA THR A 78 -10.87 -20.76 -18.65
C THR A 78 -10.87 -19.34 -19.23
N SER A 79 -10.48 -19.19 -20.51
CA SER A 79 -10.52 -17.90 -21.21
C SER A 79 -11.94 -17.33 -21.31
N SER A 80 -12.89 -18.15 -21.74
CA SER A 80 -14.29 -17.73 -21.92
C SER A 80 -14.94 -17.39 -20.57
N GLU A 81 -14.67 -18.19 -19.55
CA GLU A 81 -15.20 -17.99 -18.20
C GLU A 81 -14.62 -16.73 -17.55
N LEU A 82 -13.31 -16.49 -17.63
CA LEU A 82 -12.67 -15.28 -17.11
C LEU A 82 -13.18 -14.03 -17.85
N PHE A 83 -13.31 -14.11 -19.17
CA PHE A 83 -13.87 -13.02 -19.96
C PHE A 83 -15.29 -12.69 -19.49
N GLN A 84 -16.14 -13.71 -19.28
CA GLN A 84 -17.51 -13.51 -18.79
C GLN A 84 -17.54 -12.93 -17.37
N ALA A 85 -16.70 -13.42 -16.46
CA ALA A 85 -16.58 -12.91 -15.10
C ALA A 85 -16.18 -11.42 -15.06
N LEU A 86 -15.21 -11.04 -15.89
CA LEU A 86 -14.70 -9.67 -15.96
C LEU A 86 -15.67 -8.72 -16.65
N ILE A 87 -16.40 -9.17 -17.68
CA ILE A 87 -17.46 -8.36 -18.29
C ILE A 87 -18.61 -8.13 -17.30
N GLN A 88 -18.96 -9.13 -16.48
CA GLN A 88 -19.95 -8.93 -15.41
C GLN A 88 -19.46 -7.89 -14.39
N LEU A 89 -18.18 -7.94 -13.98
CA LEU A 89 -17.59 -6.93 -13.11
C LEU A 89 -17.65 -5.54 -13.73
N VAL A 90 -17.25 -5.39 -14.99
CA VAL A 90 -17.35 -4.12 -15.71
C VAL A 90 -18.79 -3.61 -15.74
N GLY A 91 -19.76 -4.51 -15.95
CA GLY A 91 -21.19 -4.18 -15.91
C GLY A 91 -21.67 -3.61 -14.57
N THR A 92 -20.97 -3.89 -13.46
CA THR A 92 -21.24 -3.25 -12.15
C THR A 92 -20.73 -1.81 -12.05
N TYR A 93 -19.99 -1.33 -13.05
CA TYR A 93 -19.53 0.06 -13.17
C TYR A 93 -20.13 0.70 -14.43
N PRO A 94 -21.40 1.15 -14.39
CA PRO A 94 -21.98 1.88 -15.51
C PRO A 94 -21.07 3.05 -15.89
N ALA A 95 -20.87 3.30 -17.19
CA ALA A 95 -19.98 4.36 -17.69
C ALA A 95 -20.34 5.79 -17.22
N GLN A 96 -21.47 5.95 -16.53
CA GLN A 96 -21.95 7.20 -15.94
C GLN A 96 -22.02 7.16 -14.40
N SER A 97 -21.62 6.04 -13.76
CA SER A 97 -21.67 5.90 -12.31
C SER A 97 -20.33 6.23 -11.67
N ASP A 98 -20.36 7.09 -10.66
CA ASP A 98 -19.21 7.38 -9.80
C ASP A 98 -18.88 6.21 -8.84
N SER A 99 -19.62 5.08 -8.86
CA SER A 99 -19.45 3.95 -7.93
C SER A 99 -18.01 3.41 -7.82
N ALA A 100 -17.24 3.37 -8.92
CA ALA A 100 -15.82 2.95 -8.88
C ALA A 100 -14.93 3.93 -8.12
N ARG A 101 -15.15 5.23 -8.36
CA ARG A 101 -14.39 6.33 -7.74
C ARG A 101 -14.73 6.44 -6.26
N THR A 102 -16.02 6.30 -5.95
CA THR A 102 -16.57 6.16 -4.61
C THR A 102 -15.87 5.04 -3.85
N LEU A 103 -15.87 3.80 -4.34
CA LEU A 103 -15.21 2.68 -3.67
C LEU A 103 -13.72 2.96 -3.40
N LEU A 104 -12.99 3.44 -4.42
CA LEU A 104 -11.56 3.71 -4.28
C LEU A 104 -11.30 4.79 -3.22
N GLN A 105 -12.09 5.86 -3.22
CA GLN A 105 -11.98 6.92 -2.20
C GLN A 105 -12.23 6.38 -0.80
N MET A 106 -13.20 5.48 -0.63
CA MET A 106 -13.52 4.87 0.67
C MET A 106 -12.44 3.93 1.16
N ALA A 107 -11.88 3.10 0.28
CA ALA A 107 -10.73 2.25 0.61
C ALA A 107 -9.53 3.10 1.08
N LEU A 108 -9.34 4.28 0.49
CA LEU A 108 -8.27 5.21 0.86
C LEU A 108 -8.56 5.98 2.15
N THR A 109 -9.81 6.33 2.46
CA THR A 109 -10.18 7.04 3.69
C THR A 109 -10.38 6.12 4.90
N ALA A 110 -10.73 4.85 4.69
CA ALA A 110 -10.88 3.84 5.74
C ALA A 110 -9.55 3.45 6.42
N GLY A 111 -8.42 3.97 5.95
CA GLY A 111 -7.05 3.55 6.30
C GLY A 111 -6.65 3.55 7.80
N ASN A 112 -7.54 3.93 8.72
CA ASN A 112 -7.32 3.86 10.16
C ASN A 112 -8.40 3.08 10.94
N ASP A 113 -9.48 2.61 10.32
CA ASP A 113 -10.53 1.79 10.96
C ASP A 113 -10.59 0.38 10.36
N LEU A 114 -9.97 -0.58 11.06
CA LEU A 114 -9.90 -1.98 10.65
C LEU A 114 -11.29 -2.62 10.50
N GLU A 115 -12.30 -2.16 11.25
CA GLU A 115 -13.66 -2.70 11.18
C GLU A 115 -14.36 -2.23 9.88
N SER A 116 -14.19 -0.95 9.51
CA SER A 116 -14.62 -0.42 8.21
C SER A 116 -14.00 -1.17 7.04
N VAL A 117 -12.68 -1.40 7.08
CA VAL A 117 -11.96 -2.13 6.03
C VAL A 117 -12.50 -3.57 5.89
N ALA A 118 -12.69 -4.26 7.02
CA ALA A 118 -13.23 -5.62 7.03
C ALA A 118 -14.65 -5.68 6.44
N ARG A 119 -15.51 -4.71 6.78
CA ARG A 119 -16.90 -4.66 6.31
C ARG A 119 -16.99 -4.29 4.82
N ILE A 120 -16.17 -3.36 4.34
CA ILE A 120 -16.07 -3.01 2.91
C ILE A 120 -15.61 -4.24 2.09
N ARG A 121 -14.60 -4.96 2.58
CA ARG A 121 -14.12 -6.21 1.94
C ARG A 121 -15.22 -7.28 1.93
N GLU A 122 -15.92 -7.47 3.04
CA GLU A 122 -17.02 -8.41 3.18
C GLU A 122 -18.16 -8.14 2.19
N LEU A 123 -18.66 -6.91 2.15
CA LEU A 123 -19.86 -6.56 1.41
C LEU A 123 -19.57 -6.24 -0.06
N GLY A 124 -18.44 -5.61 -0.35
CA GLY A 124 -18.09 -5.13 -1.68
C GLY A 124 -17.31 -6.13 -2.54
N GLU A 125 -16.46 -6.99 -1.94
CA GLU A 125 -15.50 -7.80 -2.71
C GLU A 125 -15.83 -9.30 -2.71
N ARG A 126 -16.41 -9.82 -1.62
CA ARG A 126 -16.50 -11.28 -1.40
C ARG A 126 -17.23 -12.04 -2.52
N LYS A 127 -18.35 -11.52 -3.03
CA LYS A 127 -19.14 -12.20 -4.07
C LYS A 127 -18.41 -12.29 -5.40
N TRP A 128 -17.91 -11.15 -5.89
CA TRP A 128 -17.14 -11.12 -7.15
C TRP A 128 -15.84 -11.93 -7.04
N ARG A 129 -15.11 -11.77 -5.93
CA ARG A 129 -13.87 -12.51 -5.65
C ARG A 129 -14.11 -14.02 -5.74
N GLY A 130 -15.16 -14.52 -5.08
CA GLY A 130 -15.53 -15.94 -5.13
C GLY A 130 -15.81 -16.46 -6.55
N VAL A 131 -16.50 -15.67 -7.39
CA VAL A 131 -16.77 -16.04 -8.80
C VAL A 131 -15.47 -16.19 -9.59
N VAL A 132 -14.55 -15.22 -9.49
CA VAL A 132 -13.28 -15.28 -10.24
C VAL A 132 -12.37 -16.39 -9.71
N MET A 133 -12.29 -16.56 -8.38
CA MET A 133 -11.54 -17.66 -7.76
C MET A 133 -12.02 -19.02 -8.27
N THR A 134 -13.33 -19.24 -8.34
CA THR A 134 -13.91 -20.49 -8.83
C THR A 134 -13.47 -20.77 -10.27
N VAL A 135 -13.48 -19.75 -11.14
CA VAL A 135 -13.02 -19.88 -12.54
C VAL A 135 -11.52 -20.22 -12.61
N LEU A 136 -10.69 -19.55 -11.81
CA LEU A 136 -9.24 -19.78 -11.76
C LEU A 136 -8.91 -21.18 -11.24
N GLU A 137 -9.58 -21.63 -10.19
CA GLU A 137 -9.43 -22.99 -9.63
C GLU A 137 -9.80 -24.06 -10.67
N ARG A 138 -10.89 -23.86 -11.43
CA ARG A 138 -11.22 -24.74 -12.57
C ARG A 138 -10.16 -24.70 -13.66
N GLY A 139 -9.56 -23.53 -13.92
CA GLY A 139 -8.46 -23.42 -14.89
C GLY A 139 -7.21 -24.17 -14.47
N ILE A 140 -6.86 -24.13 -13.18
CA ILE A 140 -5.78 -24.96 -12.62
C ILE A 140 -6.10 -26.44 -12.77
N ALA A 141 -7.32 -26.86 -12.41
CA ALA A 141 -7.73 -28.27 -12.51
C ALA A 141 -7.72 -28.80 -13.96
N ARG A 142 -7.99 -27.93 -14.94
CA ARG A 142 -7.91 -28.24 -16.39
C ARG A 142 -6.48 -28.25 -16.94
N GLY A 143 -5.52 -27.64 -16.23
CA GLY A 143 -4.16 -27.41 -16.71
C GLY A 143 -4.02 -26.19 -17.62
N ASP A 144 -5.04 -25.32 -17.69
CA ASP A 144 -4.99 -24.05 -18.41
C ASP A 144 -4.12 -23.01 -17.66
N LEU A 145 -3.93 -23.22 -16.35
CA LEU A 145 -3.10 -22.38 -15.48
C LEU A 145 -2.05 -23.23 -14.74
N PRO A 146 -0.91 -22.64 -14.35
CA PRO A 146 0.08 -23.33 -13.52
C PRO A 146 -0.52 -23.82 -12.19
N PRO A 147 -0.12 -25.00 -11.68
CA PRO A 147 -0.64 -25.56 -10.43
C PRO A 147 -0.27 -24.74 -9.18
N ASP A 148 0.74 -23.88 -9.29
CA ASP A 148 1.24 -22.98 -8.25
C ASP A 148 0.86 -21.50 -8.50
N ALA A 149 -0.09 -21.25 -9.43
CA ALA A 149 -0.62 -19.93 -9.68
C ALA A 149 -1.23 -19.33 -8.38
N ASP A 150 -0.85 -18.09 -8.06
CA ASP A 150 -1.39 -17.42 -6.88
C ASP A 150 -2.75 -16.80 -7.19
N VAL A 151 -3.81 -17.58 -7.00
CA VAL A 151 -5.21 -17.20 -7.30
C VAL A 151 -5.58 -15.86 -6.66
N GLU A 152 -5.21 -15.63 -5.41
CA GLU A 152 -5.53 -14.39 -4.69
C GLU A 152 -4.87 -13.16 -5.36
N ALA A 153 -3.59 -13.27 -5.72
CA ALA A 153 -2.86 -12.21 -6.38
C ALA A 153 -3.39 -11.93 -7.79
N ILE A 154 -3.78 -12.97 -8.53
CA ILE A 154 -4.41 -12.82 -9.85
C ILE A 154 -5.73 -12.05 -9.72
N VAL A 155 -6.57 -12.40 -8.73
CA VAL A 155 -7.81 -11.67 -8.47
C VAL A 155 -7.52 -10.21 -8.13
N ASP A 156 -6.52 -9.93 -7.29
CA ASP A 156 -6.17 -8.55 -6.91
C ASP A 156 -5.71 -7.71 -8.12
N VAL A 157 -4.88 -8.29 -8.99
CA VAL A 157 -4.44 -7.63 -10.24
C VAL A 157 -5.63 -7.31 -11.14
N LEU A 158 -6.55 -8.28 -11.33
CA LEU A 158 -7.74 -8.09 -12.15
C LEU A 158 -8.68 -7.03 -11.55
N ALA A 159 -8.92 -7.10 -10.23
CA ALA A 159 -9.75 -6.13 -9.51
C ALA A 159 -9.20 -4.71 -9.66
N CYS A 160 -7.89 -4.56 -9.46
CA CYS A 160 -7.19 -3.29 -9.52
C CYS A 160 -7.19 -2.73 -10.94
N ALA A 161 -6.90 -3.56 -11.96
CA ALA A 161 -6.90 -3.12 -13.35
C ALA A 161 -8.26 -2.60 -13.79
N VAL A 162 -9.35 -3.32 -13.48
CA VAL A 162 -10.71 -2.89 -13.82
C VAL A 162 -11.07 -1.63 -13.03
N THR A 163 -10.87 -1.61 -11.71
CA THR A 163 -11.24 -0.46 -10.87
C THR A 163 -10.46 0.80 -11.26
N TYR A 164 -9.14 0.69 -11.47
CA TYR A 164 -8.29 1.80 -11.90
C TYR A 164 -8.75 2.34 -13.26
N HIS A 165 -9.01 1.44 -14.22
CA HIS A 165 -9.47 1.86 -15.54
C HIS A 165 -10.81 2.58 -15.47
N SER A 166 -11.80 2.06 -14.73
CA SER A 166 -13.11 2.70 -14.53
C SER A 166 -13.00 4.11 -13.90
N VAL A 167 -12.01 4.34 -13.03
CA VAL A 167 -11.83 5.64 -12.38
C VAL A 167 -11.17 6.68 -13.29
N TYR A 168 -10.20 6.28 -14.11
CA TYR A 168 -9.33 7.24 -14.80
C TYR A 168 -9.57 7.35 -16.31
N SER A 169 -10.27 6.42 -16.95
CA SER A 169 -10.40 6.38 -18.42
C SER A 169 -11.45 7.31 -19.04
N ARG A 170 -12.21 8.06 -18.21
CA ARG A 170 -13.13 9.15 -18.62
C ARG A 170 -14.05 8.79 -19.82
N GLY A 171 -14.64 7.60 -19.83
CA GLY A 171 -15.70 7.23 -20.79
C GLY A 171 -15.24 6.93 -22.23
N ARG A 172 -13.94 6.69 -22.47
CA ARG A 172 -13.40 6.28 -23.79
C ARG A 172 -13.19 4.75 -23.90
N GLU A 173 -14.04 3.98 -23.24
CA GLU A 173 -13.71 2.61 -22.83
C GLU A 173 -14.15 1.60 -23.90
N ASN A 174 -13.20 0.81 -24.42
CA ASN A 174 -13.51 -0.44 -25.12
C ASN A 174 -13.20 -1.60 -24.18
N TRP A 175 -14.10 -1.84 -23.23
CA TRP A 175 -13.97 -2.89 -22.23
C TRP A 175 -13.78 -4.28 -22.81
N SER A 176 -14.38 -4.57 -23.97
CA SER A 176 -14.21 -5.86 -24.62
C SER A 176 -12.74 -6.13 -25.01
N THR A 177 -12.02 -5.11 -25.45
CA THR A 177 -10.58 -5.20 -25.75
C THR A 177 -9.75 -5.30 -24.48
N ILE A 178 -10.05 -4.47 -23.47
CA ILE A 178 -9.29 -4.44 -22.21
C ILE A 178 -9.43 -5.77 -21.46
N VAL A 179 -10.66 -6.27 -21.32
CA VAL A 179 -10.91 -7.55 -20.67
C VAL A 179 -10.20 -8.67 -21.41
N ARG A 180 -10.20 -8.66 -22.75
CA ARG A 180 -9.46 -9.66 -23.52
C ARG A 180 -7.96 -9.60 -23.26
N MET A 181 -7.37 -8.41 -23.21
CA MET A 181 -5.95 -8.24 -22.85
C MET A 181 -5.64 -8.74 -21.44
N LEU A 182 -6.53 -8.51 -20.48
CA LEU A 182 -6.36 -9.00 -19.10
C LEU A 182 -6.46 -10.53 -19.03
N VAL A 183 -7.39 -11.14 -19.76
CA VAL A 183 -7.51 -12.60 -19.87
C VAL A 183 -6.28 -13.19 -20.53
N ASP A 184 -5.82 -12.62 -21.64
CA ASP A 184 -4.61 -13.07 -22.35
C ASP A 184 -3.37 -12.96 -21.44
N MET A 185 -3.26 -11.88 -20.65
CA MET A 185 -2.20 -11.72 -19.66
C MET A 185 -2.22 -12.85 -18.62
N VAL A 186 -3.40 -13.19 -18.07
CA VAL A 186 -3.54 -14.28 -17.10
C VAL A 186 -3.16 -15.64 -17.69
N LEU A 187 -3.57 -15.89 -18.94
CA LEU A 187 -3.31 -17.17 -19.62
C LEU A 187 -1.89 -17.29 -20.18
N SER A 188 -1.18 -16.18 -20.37
CA SER A 188 0.18 -16.16 -20.92
C SER A 188 1.28 -16.65 -19.95
N ALA A 189 0.90 -17.15 -18.76
CA ALA A 189 1.81 -17.52 -17.66
C ALA A 189 2.70 -16.37 -17.14
N ALA A 190 2.40 -15.12 -17.50
CA ALA A 190 2.96 -13.90 -16.90
C ALA A 190 2.26 -13.52 -15.58
N VAL A 191 1.69 -14.50 -14.88
CA VAL A 191 0.94 -14.31 -13.64
C VAL A 191 1.85 -14.41 -12.42
N PRO A 192 1.46 -13.81 -11.28
CA PRO A 192 2.11 -14.08 -10.01
C PRO A 192 2.06 -15.58 -9.72
N VAL A 193 3.23 -16.20 -9.63
CA VAL A 193 3.40 -17.58 -9.17
C VAL A 193 3.75 -17.52 -7.69
N ARG A 194 3.17 -18.39 -6.87
CA ARG A 194 3.60 -18.50 -5.48
C ARG A 194 5.09 -18.86 -5.46
N PRO A 195 5.95 -18.08 -4.79
CA PRO A 195 7.35 -18.45 -4.69
C PRO A 195 7.45 -19.86 -4.09
N SER A 196 8.09 -20.78 -4.80
CA SER A 196 8.34 -22.12 -4.26
C SER A 196 8.97 -22.01 -2.85
N GLU A 197 8.56 -22.86 -1.89
CA GLU A 197 9.05 -22.82 -0.49
C GLU A 197 10.58 -22.78 -0.37
N ARG A 198 11.31 -23.24 -1.40
CA ARG A 198 12.78 -23.13 -1.48
C ARG A 198 13.30 -21.70 -1.51
N LEU A 199 12.56 -20.74 -2.07
CA LEU A 199 12.93 -19.31 -2.07
C LEU A 199 12.49 -18.59 -0.79
N MET A 200 11.51 -19.13 -0.05
CA MET A 200 11.07 -18.57 1.24
C MET A 200 12.04 -18.93 2.38
N HIS A 201 12.91 -19.93 2.19
CA HIS A 201 13.75 -20.52 3.22
C HIS A 201 15.23 -20.66 2.87
N GLN A 202 15.80 -19.82 2.01
CA GLN A 202 17.22 -19.52 2.21
C GLN A 202 17.31 -18.51 3.35
N PRO A 203 17.74 -18.92 4.56
CA PRO A 203 18.07 -17.93 5.56
C PRO A 203 19.28 -17.20 5.00
N VAL A 204 19.12 -15.92 4.65
CA VAL A 204 20.25 -15.01 4.73
C VAL A 204 20.79 -15.22 6.14
N THR A 205 22.05 -15.65 6.25
CA THR A 205 22.64 -15.95 7.56
C THR A 205 22.88 -14.63 8.27
N ILE A 206 21.81 -14.06 8.83
CA ILE A 206 21.80 -12.85 9.63
C ILE A 206 22.10 -13.27 11.06
N SER A 207 23.03 -12.60 11.74
CA SER A 207 23.30 -12.94 13.14
C SER A 207 22.03 -12.68 13.98
N PRO A 208 21.76 -13.49 15.02
CA PRO A 208 20.61 -13.27 15.92
C PRO A 208 20.58 -11.86 16.56
N ALA A 209 21.73 -11.18 16.61
CA ALA A 209 21.82 -9.80 17.06
C ALA A 209 21.21 -8.83 16.05
N VAL A 210 21.52 -9.00 14.76
CA VAL A 210 20.97 -8.17 13.69
C VAL A 210 19.46 -8.39 13.57
N GLU A 211 18.96 -9.62 13.73
CA GLU A 211 17.52 -9.94 13.82
C GLU A 211 16.81 -9.19 14.95
N ARG A 212 17.41 -9.16 16.15
CA ARG A 212 16.85 -8.39 17.28
C ARG A 212 16.87 -6.88 17.03
N ALA A 213 17.90 -6.35 16.38
CA ALA A 213 17.95 -4.94 16.00
C ALA A 213 16.82 -4.59 15.01
N PHE A 214 16.44 -5.51 14.12
CA PHE A 214 15.31 -5.31 13.21
C PHE A 214 13.98 -5.21 13.92
N HIS A 215 13.69 -6.13 14.85
CA HIS A 215 12.43 -6.10 15.61
C HIS A 215 12.29 -4.78 16.36
N TRP A 216 13.36 -4.34 17.03
CA TRP A 216 13.38 -3.05 17.70
C TRP A 216 13.14 -1.88 16.74
N LEU A 217 13.78 -1.88 15.56
CA LEU A 217 13.55 -0.82 14.57
C LEU A 217 12.11 -0.76 14.07
N ALA A 218 11.38 -1.88 14.02
CA ALA A 218 10.00 -1.90 13.56
C ALA A 218 9.06 -1.16 14.53
N GLU A 219 9.38 -1.14 15.82
CA GLU A 219 8.54 -0.59 16.89
C GLU A 219 8.72 0.93 17.10
N ILE A 220 9.74 1.53 16.49
CA ILE A 220 10.05 2.96 16.69
C ILE A 220 9.19 3.85 15.81
N ARG A 221 8.68 4.92 16.43
CA ARG A 221 7.98 6.02 15.77
C ARG A 221 8.92 6.78 14.83
N MET A 222 8.47 6.97 13.60
CA MET A 222 9.22 7.66 12.55
C MET A 222 9.51 9.13 12.92
N GLY A 223 10.70 9.62 12.59
CA GLY A 223 11.14 10.99 12.89
C GLY A 223 11.59 11.21 14.34
N ALA A 224 11.70 10.14 15.13
CA ALA A 224 12.15 10.23 16.51
C ALA A 224 13.66 10.51 16.60
N THR A 225 14.04 11.34 17.56
CA THR A 225 15.40 11.44 18.07
C THR A 225 15.44 10.74 19.43
N LEU A 226 16.33 9.77 19.59
CA LEU A 226 16.48 8.92 20.76
C LEU A 226 17.88 9.10 21.34
N ARG A 227 18.08 8.71 22.60
CA ARG A 227 19.43 8.64 23.18
C ARG A 227 20.07 7.30 22.85
N ALA A 228 21.38 7.29 22.66
CA ALA A 228 22.13 6.08 22.29
C ALA A 228 21.97 4.94 23.32
N VAL A 229 21.81 5.26 24.60
CA VAL A 229 21.55 4.29 25.67
C VAL A 229 20.23 3.53 25.54
N ASP A 230 19.26 4.13 24.85
CA ASP A 230 17.92 3.59 24.63
C ASP A 230 17.85 2.78 23.31
N VAL A 231 18.98 2.68 22.60
CA VAL A 231 19.14 2.02 21.30
C VAL A 231 20.06 0.81 21.45
N PRO A 232 19.73 -0.37 20.89
CA PRO A 232 20.61 -1.52 20.90
C PRO A 232 21.77 -1.39 19.90
N LEU A 233 22.57 -0.32 20.01
CA LEU A 233 23.66 0.00 19.09
C LEU A 233 24.67 -1.14 18.94
N VAL A 234 24.95 -1.87 20.03
CA VAL A 234 25.82 -3.05 20.01
C VAL A 234 25.33 -4.10 19.01
N LEU A 235 24.02 -4.27 18.86
CA LEU A 235 23.45 -5.20 17.88
C LEU A 235 23.61 -4.71 16.43
N MET A 236 23.57 -3.39 16.22
CA MET A 236 23.72 -2.76 14.90
C MET A 236 25.18 -2.72 14.43
N THR A 237 26.15 -2.80 15.34
CA THR A 237 27.58 -2.84 14.96
C THR A 237 27.96 -4.08 14.17
N GLN A 238 27.16 -5.15 14.27
CA GLN A 238 27.34 -6.41 13.54
C GLN A 238 26.79 -6.37 12.12
N ALA A 239 26.16 -5.28 11.69
CA ALA A 239 25.71 -5.12 10.32
C ALA A 239 26.91 -5.02 9.34
N PRO A 240 26.81 -5.64 8.15
CA PRO A 240 27.81 -5.54 7.10
C PRO A 240 28.17 -4.09 6.76
N GLN A 241 29.46 -3.83 6.50
CA GLN A 241 29.98 -2.52 6.14
C GLN A 241 29.83 -2.27 4.63
N ASN A 242 29.07 -1.24 4.25
CA ASN A 242 28.86 -0.75 2.87
C ASN A 242 28.27 -1.73 1.85
N ARG A 243 28.37 -3.05 2.07
CA ARG A 243 27.88 -4.11 1.18
C ARG A 243 27.20 -5.18 2.01
N ALA A 244 26.03 -5.65 1.56
CA ALA A 244 25.32 -6.77 2.17
C ALA A 244 24.81 -7.74 1.11
N MET A 245 24.55 -8.98 1.53
CA MET A 245 23.79 -9.96 0.75
C MET A 245 22.35 -9.92 1.22
N LEU A 246 21.41 -9.73 0.29
CA LEU A 246 19.99 -9.84 0.55
C LEU A 246 19.44 -11.01 -0.28
N GLY A 247 19.28 -12.16 0.35
CA GLY A 247 19.16 -13.43 -0.39
C GLY A 247 20.45 -13.68 -1.18
N ASP A 248 20.31 -13.97 -2.47
CA ASP A 248 21.42 -14.15 -3.41
C ASP A 248 21.87 -12.83 -4.07
N PHE A 249 21.29 -11.68 -3.69
CA PHE A 249 21.57 -10.40 -4.34
C PHE A 249 22.63 -9.59 -3.58
N PRO A 250 23.81 -9.34 -4.16
CA PRO A 250 24.78 -8.43 -3.58
C PRO A 250 24.30 -6.98 -3.74
N VAL A 251 24.31 -6.24 -2.64
CA VAL A 251 23.88 -4.84 -2.62
C VAL A 251 24.97 -3.99 -1.99
N THR A 252 25.30 -2.88 -2.64
CA THR A 252 26.19 -1.83 -2.15
C THR A 252 25.36 -0.60 -1.79
N VAL A 253 25.66 0.00 -0.64
CA VAL A 253 25.00 1.21 -0.16
C VAL A 253 26.04 2.31 -0.01
N GLU A 254 25.73 3.46 -0.60
CA GLU A 254 26.47 4.70 -0.43
C GLU A 254 25.56 5.75 0.21
N VAL A 255 26.13 6.61 1.05
CA VAL A 255 25.37 7.65 1.75
C VAL A 255 26.03 9.02 1.56
N GLY A 256 25.20 10.04 1.32
CA GLY A 256 25.57 11.44 1.38
C GLY A 256 24.79 12.15 2.47
N LEU A 257 25.51 12.78 3.42
CA LEU A 257 24.93 13.57 4.50
C LEU A 257 25.15 15.06 4.21
N HIS A 258 24.09 15.85 4.23
CA HIS A 258 24.16 17.28 3.95
C HIS A 258 23.26 18.08 4.89
N CYS A 259 23.75 19.22 5.38
CA CYS A 259 22.89 20.22 6.01
C CYS A 259 22.43 21.21 4.97
N ASP A 260 21.11 21.40 4.85
CA ASP A 260 20.56 22.34 3.87
C ASP A 260 20.66 23.78 4.39
N PHE A 261 21.44 24.61 3.70
CA PHE A 261 21.65 26.03 4.05
C PHE A 261 20.98 26.96 3.05
N SER A 262 19.78 26.59 2.57
CA SER A 262 18.99 27.47 1.71
C SER A 262 18.60 28.77 2.46
N PRO A 263 18.79 29.97 1.88
CA PRO A 263 18.31 31.21 2.49
C PRO A 263 16.78 31.18 2.61
N LYS A 264 16.23 31.78 3.67
CA LYS A 264 14.78 31.84 3.93
C LYS A 264 14.01 32.15 2.64
N ILE A 265 13.21 31.20 2.16
CA ILE A 265 12.08 31.55 1.31
C ILE A 265 11.04 32.13 2.26
N ALA A 266 11.13 33.44 2.52
CA ALA A 266 10.09 34.15 3.24
C ALA A 266 8.83 34.11 2.37
N SER A 267 7.88 33.24 2.73
CA SER A 267 6.54 33.29 2.20
C SER A 267 5.69 34.16 3.11
N ASP A 268 5.05 35.20 2.56
CA ASP A 268 4.07 36.02 3.27
C ASP A 268 2.73 35.29 3.49
N ASP A 269 2.59 34.07 2.96
CA ASP A 269 1.40 33.24 3.10
C ASP A 269 1.35 32.60 4.51
N PRO A 270 0.28 32.86 5.31
CA PRO A 270 0.14 32.31 6.65
C PRO A 270 0.03 30.78 6.72
N LEU A 271 -0.22 30.09 5.60
CA LEU A 271 -0.19 28.62 5.52
C LEU A 271 1.23 28.04 5.36
N PHE A 272 2.20 28.87 4.97
CA PHE A 272 3.60 28.49 4.75
C PHE A 272 4.56 29.18 5.71
N ARG A 273 4.05 29.80 6.79
CA ARG A 273 4.88 30.30 7.88
C ARG A 273 5.60 29.12 8.57
N ASP A 274 6.93 29.18 8.52
CA ASP A 274 7.89 28.44 9.34
C ASP A 274 8.09 26.93 9.07
N PHE A 275 8.40 26.53 7.83
CA PHE A 275 9.30 25.37 7.65
C PHE A 275 10.75 25.84 7.77
N ASP A 276 11.24 25.93 9.01
CA ASP A 276 12.65 26.22 9.28
C ASP A 276 13.50 24.98 8.98
N ASN A 277 13.80 24.78 7.70
CA ASN A 277 14.69 23.73 7.22
C ASN A 277 16.17 24.15 7.33
N GLN A 278 16.47 25.35 7.82
CA GLN A 278 17.85 25.86 7.86
C GLN A 278 18.71 25.03 8.82
N GLY A 279 19.81 24.51 8.30
CA GLY A 279 20.76 23.71 9.07
C GLY A 279 20.20 22.35 9.52
N ARG A 280 19.07 21.90 8.97
CA ARG A 280 18.53 20.57 9.20
C ARG A 280 19.29 19.56 8.33
N LEU A 281 19.56 18.39 8.91
CA LEU A 281 20.25 17.30 8.23
C LEU A 281 19.33 16.62 7.21
N SER A 282 19.86 16.40 6.03
CA SER A 282 19.29 15.56 4.98
C SER A 282 20.27 14.44 4.65
N VAL A 283 19.72 13.26 4.39
CA VAL A 283 20.47 12.07 4.05
C VAL A 283 19.98 11.53 2.71
N GLY A 284 20.91 11.41 1.77
CA GLY A 284 20.70 10.71 0.52
C GLY A 284 21.36 9.34 0.59
N VAL A 285 20.64 8.31 0.19
CA VAL A 285 21.12 6.93 0.12
C VAL A 285 21.08 6.49 -1.34
N ARG A 286 22.19 5.99 -1.87
CA ARG A 286 22.24 5.29 -3.15
C ARG A 286 22.41 3.81 -2.87
N VAL A 287 21.56 3.00 -3.49
CA VAL A 287 21.62 1.55 -3.44
C VAL A 287 21.94 1.04 -4.83
N SER A 288 23.01 0.25 -4.96
CA SER A 288 23.49 -0.26 -6.24
C SER A 288 23.94 -1.71 -6.15
N THR A 289 24.18 -2.33 -7.30
CA THR A 289 24.81 -3.64 -7.41
C THR A 289 25.91 -3.63 -8.48
N ASP A 290 26.67 -4.71 -8.60
CA ASP A 290 27.71 -4.84 -9.62
C ASP A 290 27.07 -4.89 -11.02
N LYS A 291 27.79 -4.46 -12.06
CA LYS A 291 27.23 -4.34 -13.43
C LYS A 291 26.68 -5.64 -14.02
N ALA A 292 27.10 -6.78 -13.50
CA ALA A 292 26.65 -8.10 -13.94
C ALA A 292 25.37 -8.56 -13.22
N ASP A 293 25.04 -7.94 -12.10
CA ASP A 293 23.93 -8.30 -11.22
C ASP A 293 22.72 -7.38 -11.45
N VAL A 294 21.57 -7.82 -10.94
CA VAL A 294 20.30 -7.12 -11.05
C VAL A 294 19.69 -6.94 -9.66
N LEU A 295 19.34 -5.71 -9.32
CA LEU A 295 18.56 -5.42 -8.13
C LEU A 295 17.11 -5.90 -8.32
N PRO A 296 16.54 -6.61 -7.34
CA PRO A 296 15.13 -6.96 -7.37
C PRO A 296 14.24 -5.71 -7.49
N PRO A 297 13.25 -5.68 -8.39
CA PRO A 297 12.30 -4.57 -8.50
C PRO A 297 11.54 -4.29 -7.19
N SER A 298 11.43 -5.30 -6.33
CA SER A 298 10.78 -5.23 -5.02
C SER A 298 11.67 -4.72 -3.89
N LEU A 299 12.97 -4.51 -4.13
CA LEU A 299 13.91 -4.01 -3.12
C LEU A 299 13.63 -2.55 -2.80
N GLN A 300 13.57 -2.20 -1.52
CA GLN A 300 13.38 -0.83 -1.04
C GLN A 300 14.36 -0.53 0.08
N ALA A 301 14.83 0.72 0.15
CA ALA A 301 15.43 1.28 1.34
C ALA A 301 14.34 2.08 2.06
N ASP A 302 13.91 1.64 3.24
CA ASP A 302 12.69 2.17 3.87
C ASP A 302 12.95 2.93 5.18
N ARG A 303 14.10 2.68 5.83
CA ARG A 303 14.51 3.39 7.04
C ARG A 303 16.00 3.66 7.06
N VAL A 304 16.36 4.76 7.71
CA VAL A 304 17.73 5.11 8.06
C VAL A 304 17.83 5.42 9.55
N VAL A 305 18.95 5.03 10.14
CA VAL A 305 19.34 5.38 11.51
C VAL A 305 20.68 6.08 11.44
N LEU A 306 20.73 7.31 11.97
CA LEU A 306 21.95 8.09 12.10
C LEU A 306 22.33 8.16 13.58
N VAL A 307 23.59 7.93 13.89
CA VAL A 307 24.12 7.94 15.25
C VAL A 307 25.27 8.93 15.32
N GLN A 308 25.12 9.96 16.15
CA GLN A 308 26.12 11.00 16.38
C GLN A 308 26.30 11.17 17.90
N GLY A 309 27.41 10.65 18.44
CA GLY A 309 27.64 10.66 19.87
C GLY A 309 26.56 9.90 20.65
N ASP A 310 25.84 10.60 21.54
CA ASP A 310 24.73 10.04 22.34
C ASP A 310 23.35 10.26 21.68
N GLU A 311 23.28 10.85 20.49
CA GLU A 311 22.03 11.10 19.79
C GLU A 311 21.84 10.12 18.62
N VAL A 312 20.61 9.64 18.47
CA VAL A 312 20.20 8.72 17.41
C VAL A 312 18.97 9.29 16.72
N TRP A 313 19.03 9.44 15.40
CA TRP A 313 17.88 9.86 14.59
C TRP A 313 17.39 8.72 13.70
N VAL A 314 16.09 8.45 13.72
CA VAL A 314 15.45 7.40 12.93
C VAL A 314 14.42 8.01 11.98
N ALA A 315 14.58 7.79 10.68
CA ALA A 315 13.76 8.44 9.66
C ALA A 315 13.30 7.48 8.54
N PRO A 316 12.15 7.76 7.91
CA PRO A 316 11.74 7.07 6.69
C PRO A 316 12.64 7.46 5.54
N LEU A 317 13.05 6.48 4.74
CA LEU A 317 13.63 6.74 3.44
C LEU A 317 12.51 6.71 2.39
N VAL A 318 12.50 7.73 1.53
CA VAL A 318 11.57 7.85 0.39
C VAL A 318 12.38 7.76 -0.89
N GLU A 319 11.99 6.89 -1.82
CA GLU A 319 12.69 6.74 -3.11
C GLU A 319 12.64 8.05 -3.92
N LEU A 320 13.82 8.54 -4.30
CA LEU A 320 14.00 9.76 -5.08
C LEU A 320 13.80 9.45 -6.55
N ASN A 321 12.80 10.09 -7.15
CA ASN A 321 12.46 9.94 -8.57
C ASN A 321 12.37 8.46 -9.01
N PRO A 322 11.29 7.74 -8.62
CA PRO A 322 11.13 6.31 -8.96
C PRO A 322 11.22 5.99 -10.46
N SER A 323 11.01 6.98 -11.33
CA SER A 323 11.14 6.83 -12.79
C SER A 323 12.59 6.76 -13.28
N ALA A 324 13.55 7.23 -12.49
CA ALA A 324 14.99 7.16 -12.77
C ALA A 324 15.66 5.89 -12.22
N ARG A 325 14.91 5.04 -11.52
CA ARG A 325 15.37 3.72 -11.08
C ARG A 325 15.83 2.89 -12.28
N THR A 326 16.96 2.22 -12.12
CA THR A 326 17.43 1.21 -13.06
C THR A 326 17.36 -0.16 -12.42
N ASN A 327 17.61 -1.21 -13.22
CA ASN A 327 17.79 -2.56 -12.70
C ASN A 327 19.12 -2.72 -11.92
N GLN A 328 19.96 -1.69 -11.84
CA GLN A 328 21.27 -1.72 -11.18
C GLN A 328 21.38 -0.73 -10.02
N GLU A 329 20.55 0.31 -9.98
CA GLU A 329 20.60 1.32 -8.93
C GLU A 329 19.25 2.03 -8.70
N PHE A 330 19.06 2.48 -7.46
CA PHE A 330 18.05 3.46 -7.09
C PHE A 330 18.56 4.37 -5.97
N ARG A 331 17.83 5.46 -5.69
CA ARG A 331 18.18 6.43 -4.64
C ARG A 331 17.00 6.67 -3.72
N ALA A 332 17.25 6.92 -2.45
CA ALA A 332 16.24 7.32 -1.48
C ALA A 332 16.77 8.45 -0.60
N SER A 333 15.89 9.23 0.01
CA SER A 333 16.29 10.27 0.95
C SER A 333 15.40 10.34 2.18
N ALA A 334 15.96 10.92 3.24
CA ALA A 334 15.21 11.43 4.37
C ALA A 334 15.67 12.86 4.67
N ASP A 335 14.73 13.74 4.92
CA ASP A 335 14.96 15.17 5.19
C ASP A 335 14.47 15.54 6.59
N LEU A 336 14.70 16.80 6.99
CA LEU A 336 14.24 17.36 8.27
C LEU A 336 14.87 16.68 9.51
N GLY A 337 16.12 16.27 9.39
CA GLY A 337 16.89 15.68 10.47
C GLY A 337 17.36 16.68 11.54
N PRO A 338 18.08 16.20 12.56
CA PRO A 338 18.59 17.04 13.63
C PRO A 338 19.57 18.11 13.11
N SER A 339 19.75 19.19 13.87
CA SER A 339 20.63 20.32 13.51
C SER A 339 22.09 20.05 13.90
N TRP A 340 22.63 18.90 13.48
CA TRP A 340 24.02 18.55 13.73
C TRP A 340 24.96 19.36 12.85
N ALA A 341 26.13 19.72 13.40
CA ALA A 341 27.06 20.60 12.71
C ALA A 341 27.73 19.92 11.50
N PRO A 342 27.94 20.63 10.37
CA PRO A 342 28.82 20.17 9.31
C PRO A 342 30.21 19.78 9.83
N GLY A 343 30.81 18.74 9.25
CA GLY A 343 32.06 18.15 9.71
C GLY A 343 31.91 17.13 10.84
N SER A 344 30.71 16.96 11.42
CA SER A 344 30.45 15.90 12.40
C SER A 344 30.53 14.52 11.75
N LEU A 345 31.07 13.55 12.49
CA LEU A 345 31.07 12.14 12.12
C LEU A 345 29.78 11.47 12.59
N VAL A 346 29.17 10.71 11.70
CA VAL A 346 27.89 10.03 11.92
C VAL A 346 28.00 8.59 11.45
N ASP A 347 27.57 7.65 12.28
CA ASP A 347 27.37 6.28 11.85
C ASP A 347 25.97 6.15 11.25
N VAL A 348 25.90 5.54 10.07
CA VAL A 348 24.65 5.37 9.32
C VAL A 348 24.31 3.91 9.23
N VAL A 349 23.05 3.56 9.54
CA VAL A 349 22.51 2.22 9.31
C VAL A 349 21.29 2.35 8.41
N VAL A 350 21.33 1.69 7.26
CA VAL A 350 20.25 1.66 6.28
C VAL A 350 19.54 0.31 6.38
N ARG A 351 18.21 0.34 6.43
CA ARG A 351 17.37 -0.84 6.32
C ARG A 351 16.93 -1.04 4.87
N LEU A 352 17.21 -2.23 4.36
CA LEU A 352 16.77 -2.72 3.07
C LEU A 352 15.69 -3.80 3.27
N ARG A 353 14.66 -3.79 2.44
CA ARG A 353 13.56 -4.77 2.50
C ARG A 353 13.11 -5.19 1.09
N THR A 354 12.74 -6.45 0.92
CA THR A 354 12.01 -6.93 -0.26
C THR A 354 10.52 -7.15 0.06
N VAL A 355 9.69 -7.20 -0.97
CA VAL A 355 8.24 -7.50 -0.83
C VAL A 355 7.99 -8.91 -0.25
N TYR A 356 8.95 -9.83 -0.40
CA TYR A 356 8.90 -11.19 0.15
C TYR A 356 9.32 -11.28 1.63
N GLY A 357 9.49 -10.14 2.30
CA GLY A 357 9.83 -10.09 3.73
C GLY A 357 11.30 -10.33 4.04
N SER A 358 12.17 -10.51 3.04
CA SER A 358 13.62 -10.52 3.28
C SER A 358 14.09 -9.10 3.62
N PHE A 359 14.93 -8.97 4.62
CA PHE A 359 15.45 -7.69 5.08
C PHE A 359 16.95 -7.75 5.35
N GLY A 360 17.63 -6.61 5.20
CA GLY A 360 19.07 -6.45 5.39
C GLY A 360 19.38 -5.12 6.06
N LEU A 361 20.39 -5.10 6.94
CA LEU A 361 20.98 -3.86 7.46
C LEU A 361 22.32 -3.66 6.78
N VAL A 362 22.60 -2.44 6.37
CA VAL A 362 23.93 -2.02 5.91
C VAL A 362 24.38 -0.87 6.78
N ARG A 363 25.58 -0.98 7.35
CA ARG A 363 26.18 0.07 8.18
C ARG A 363 27.31 0.76 7.43
N LEU A 364 27.37 2.07 7.58
CA LEU A 364 28.46 2.91 7.11
C LEU A 364 28.97 3.71 8.31
N VAL A 365 30.24 3.54 8.64
CA VAL A 365 30.84 4.17 9.84
C VAL A 365 31.47 5.51 9.47
N ALA A 366 31.45 6.45 10.41
CA ALA A 366 32.17 7.72 10.32
C ALA A 366 31.91 8.52 9.02
N GLN A 367 30.65 8.60 8.61
CA GLN A 367 30.23 9.44 7.49
C GLN A 367 30.25 10.91 7.91
N VAL A 368 30.79 11.78 7.06
CA VAL A 368 30.95 13.20 7.35
C VAL A 368 29.70 13.96 6.89
N ILE A 369 29.13 14.79 7.77
CA ILE A 369 28.10 15.75 7.36
C ILE A 369 28.74 16.86 6.54
N THR A 370 28.29 17.04 5.31
CA THR A 370 28.76 18.10 4.42
C THR A 370 27.80 19.29 4.43
N GLN A 371 28.29 20.45 4.00
CA GLN A 371 27.44 21.63 3.81
C GLN A 371 26.97 21.65 2.36
N SER A 372 25.67 21.82 2.11
CA SER A 372 25.21 22.09 0.74
C SER A 372 25.73 23.47 0.32
N SER A 373 26.41 23.52 -0.82
CA SER A 373 27.00 24.74 -1.40
C SER A 373 25.96 25.59 -2.11
#